data_AF-A0A1M7S771-F1
#
_entry.id   AF-A0A1M7S771-F1
#
_cell.length_a   1.000
_cell.length_b   1.000
_cell.length_c   1.000
_cell.angle_alpha   90.00
_cell.angle_beta   90.00
_cell.angle_gamma   90.00
#
_symmetry.space_group_name_H-M   'P 1'
#
loop_
_entity.id
_entity.type
_entity.pdbx_description
1 polymer ?
#
loop_
_entity_poly.entity_id
_entity_poly.type
_entity_poly.pdbx_seq_one_letter_code
_entity_poly.pdbx_strand_id
1 'polypeptide(L)'
;MTVGREDLIHSLAKSMGVGEAQKSKYTSGKYNVDSGTIFTNGHVITKVTIDQAKQYFTTQYRKLASKDDEGARDMAALYEVAMEAINMMVESGVKPDGQ
;
A
#
# COMPACT_ATOMS: atom_id res chain seq x y z
N MET A 1 -6.97 -21.05 -32.42
CA MET A 1 -7.50 -21.53 -31.11
C MET A 1 -6.32 -21.87 -30.23
N THR A 2 -5.78 -20.89 -29.51
CA THR A 2 -4.72 -21.12 -28.53
C THR A 2 -5.39 -21.54 -27.23
N VAL A 3 -5.53 -22.85 -27.02
CA VAL A 3 -5.84 -23.45 -25.71
C VAL A 3 -4.65 -23.16 -24.81
N GLY A 4 -4.62 -21.95 -24.26
CA GLY A 4 -3.37 -21.24 -24.00
C GLY A 4 -3.19 -20.98 -22.52
N ARG A 5 -2.63 -21.94 -21.79
CA ARG A 5 -2.02 -21.80 -20.46
C ARG A 5 -2.97 -21.47 -19.30
N GLU A 6 -3.90 -20.54 -19.46
CA GLU A 6 -4.80 -20.06 -18.41
C GLU A 6 -5.79 -21.13 -17.95
N ASP A 7 -6.35 -21.91 -18.87
CA ASP A 7 -7.22 -23.05 -18.54
C ASP A 7 -6.45 -24.16 -17.80
N LEU A 8 -5.18 -24.36 -18.15
CA LEU A 8 -4.31 -25.33 -17.47
C LEU A 8 -4.00 -24.87 -16.04
N ILE A 9 -3.72 -23.58 -15.85
CA ILE A 9 -3.47 -22.97 -14.54
C ILE A 9 -4.73 -23.05 -13.66
N HIS A 10 -5.91 -22.76 -14.23
CA HIS A 10 -7.18 -22.88 -13.51
C HIS A 10 -7.49 -24.33 -13.11
N SER A 11 -7.24 -25.29 -14.00
CA SER A 11 -7.41 -26.71 -13.68
C SER A 11 -6.40 -27.19 -12.62
N LEU A 12 -5.17 -26.69 -12.63
CA LEU A 12 -4.16 -27.04 -11.63
C LEU A 12 -4.52 -26.47 -10.25
N ALA A 13 -4.89 -25.19 -10.18
CA ALA A 13 -5.26 -24.52 -8.94
C ALA A 13 -6.49 -25.15 -8.27
N LYS A 14 -7.46 -25.59 -9.09
CA LYS A 14 -8.64 -26.32 -8.62
C LYS A 14 -8.30 -27.71 -8.08
N SER A 15 -7.42 -28.46 -8.77
CA SER A 15 -6.98 -29.80 -8.33
C SER A 15 -6.06 -29.79 -7.12
N MET A 16 -5.33 -28.69 -6.87
CA MET A 16 -4.47 -28.53 -5.69
C MET A 16 -5.21 -28.02 -4.44
N GLY A 17 -6.55 -27.85 -4.50
CA GLY A 17 -7.33 -27.40 -3.35
C GLY A 17 -7.04 -25.96 -2.91
N VAL A 18 -6.40 -25.15 -3.77
CA VAL A 18 -6.18 -23.72 -3.52
C VAL A 18 -7.50 -22.99 -3.79
N GLY A 19 -8.42 -23.09 -2.82
CA GLY A 19 -9.73 -22.47 -2.89
C GLY A 19 -9.62 -20.96 -3.09
N GLU A 20 -10.66 -20.39 -3.69
CA GLU A 20 -10.81 -18.94 -3.96
C GLU A 20 -10.56 -18.02 -2.74
N ALA A 21 -10.55 -18.58 -1.53
CA ALA A 21 -10.14 -17.94 -0.30
C ALA A 21 -8.72 -17.33 -0.32
N GLN A 22 -7.79 -17.81 -1.14
CA GLN A 22 -6.45 -17.21 -1.26
C GLN A 22 -6.41 -15.96 -2.16
N LYS A 23 -7.30 -15.85 -3.16
CA LYS A 23 -7.38 -14.66 -4.02
C LYS A 23 -7.85 -13.42 -3.25
N SER A 24 -8.66 -13.60 -2.19
CA SER A 24 -9.18 -12.51 -1.37
C SER A 24 -8.18 -11.92 -0.37
N LYS A 25 -7.13 -12.66 0.03
CA LYS A 25 -6.20 -12.20 1.09
C LYS A 25 -5.21 -11.13 0.64
N TYR A 26 -5.03 -10.98 -0.67
CA TYR A 26 -4.09 -10.04 -1.26
C TYR A 26 -4.85 -9.11 -2.21
N THR A 27 -5.75 -8.30 -1.65
CA THR A 27 -6.29 -7.18 -2.41
C THR A 27 -5.15 -6.18 -2.60
N SER A 28 -4.70 -6.00 -3.84
CA SER A 28 -3.62 -5.06 -4.14
C SER A 28 -3.96 -3.65 -3.67
N GLY A 29 -2.96 -2.94 -3.16
CA GLY A 29 -3.09 -1.54 -2.73
C GLY A 29 -3.76 -1.33 -1.37
N LYS A 30 -4.17 -2.39 -0.66
CA LYS A 30 -4.70 -2.27 0.72
C LYS A 30 -3.64 -2.63 1.75
N TYR A 31 -3.62 -1.86 2.85
CA TYR A 31 -2.85 -2.20 4.03
C TYR A 31 -3.50 -3.38 4.75
N ASN A 32 -2.71 -4.42 5.00
CA ASN A 32 -3.11 -5.54 5.84
C ASN A 32 -2.70 -5.24 7.27
N VAL A 33 -3.68 -5.02 8.16
CA VAL A 33 -3.45 -4.74 9.57
C VAL A 33 -2.85 -5.92 10.35
N ASP A 34 -3.12 -7.15 9.93
CA ASP A 34 -2.64 -8.35 10.62
C ASP A 34 -1.14 -8.55 10.38
N SER A 35 -0.66 -8.33 9.15
CA SER A 35 0.75 -8.46 8.79
C SER A 35 1.53 -7.15 8.81
N GLY A 36 0.84 -6.01 8.87
CA GLY A 36 1.41 -4.69 8.75
C GLY A 36 2.04 -4.41 7.38
N THR A 37 1.52 -5.02 6.31
CA THR A 37 2.12 -4.95 4.97
C THR A 37 1.15 -4.46 3.91
N ILE A 38 1.68 -3.85 2.85
CA ILE A 38 0.94 -3.50 1.63
C ILE A 38 1.46 -4.37 0.50
N PHE A 39 0.58 -5.08 -0.19
CA PHE A 39 0.95 -5.74 -1.44
C PHE A 39 0.59 -4.82 -2.62
N THR A 40 1.57 -4.42 -3.41
CA THR A 40 1.36 -3.56 -4.57
C THR A 40 2.32 -3.94 -5.69
N ASN A 41 1.86 -3.91 -6.95
CA ASN A 41 2.70 -4.17 -8.13
C ASN A 41 3.64 -5.39 -7.99
N GLY A 42 3.15 -6.51 -7.46
CA GLY A 42 3.91 -7.75 -7.32
C GLY A 42 4.94 -7.78 -6.19
N HIS A 43 5.02 -6.75 -5.33
CA HIS A 43 5.95 -6.73 -4.19
C HIS A 43 5.23 -6.34 -2.89
N VAL A 44 5.92 -6.60 -1.77
CA VAL A 44 5.45 -6.33 -0.41
C VAL A 44 6.19 -5.11 0.13
N ILE A 45 5.45 -4.11 0.57
CA ILE A 45 5.95 -3.00 1.38
C ILE A 45 5.70 -3.34 2.84
N THR A 46 6.76 -3.35 3.65
CA THR A 46 6.68 -3.74 5.06
C THR A 46 6.30 -2.58 5.97
N LYS A 47 5.80 -2.88 7.17
CA LYS A 47 5.53 -1.86 8.20
C LYS A 47 6.73 -0.97 8.46
N VAL A 48 7.92 -1.56 8.57
CA VAL A 48 9.18 -0.82 8.82
C VAL A 48 9.44 0.18 7.70
N THR A 49 9.27 -0.23 6.45
CA THR A 49 9.42 0.65 5.28
C THR A 49 8.39 1.78 5.29
N ILE A 50 7.13 1.48 5.65
CA ILE A 50 6.04 2.46 5.76
C ILE A 50 6.36 3.48 6.86
N ASP A 51 6.77 3.03 8.05
CA ASP A 51 7.11 3.89 9.17
C ASP A 51 8.31 4.81 8.83
N GLN A 52 9.33 4.26 8.18
CA GLN A 52 10.49 5.02 7.69
C GLN A 52 10.08 6.08 6.67
N ALA A 53 9.20 5.74 5.73
CA ALA A 53 8.67 6.69 4.75
C ALA A 53 7.90 7.83 5.44
N LYS A 54 7.02 7.53 6.41
CA LYS A 54 6.31 8.55 7.19
C LYS A 54 7.28 9.50 7.88
N GLN A 55 8.30 8.95 8.55
CA GLN A 55 9.31 9.75 9.25
C GLN A 55 10.11 10.65 8.29
N TYR A 56 10.50 10.11 7.14
CA TYR A 56 11.23 10.86 6.12
C TYR A 56 10.40 12.05 5.62
N PHE A 57 9.18 11.81 5.13
CA PHE A 57 8.35 12.88 4.57
C PHE A 57 7.95 13.93 5.62
N THR A 58 7.66 13.50 6.85
CA THR A 58 7.42 14.42 7.97
C THR A 58 8.63 15.32 8.24
N THR A 59 9.84 14.76 8.17
CA THR A 59 11.08 15.52 8.41
C THR A 59 11.33 16.51 7.29
N GLN A 60 11.13 16.12 6.02
CA GLN A 60 11.29 17.02 4.89
C GLN A 60 10.26 18.14 4.88
N TYR A 61 8.99 17.81 5.16
CA TYR A 61 7.93 18.79 5.34
C TYR A 61 8.31 19.85 6.38
N ARG A 62 8.67 19.42 7.61
CA ARG A 62 9.04 20.35 8.69
C ARG A 62 10.24 21.22 8.35
N LYS A 63 11.23 20.66 7.64
CA LYS A 63 12.43 21.38 7.21
C LYS A 63 12.12 22.48 6.19
N LEU A 64 11.10 22.28 5.35
CA LEU A 64 10.72 23.24 4.33
C LEU A 64 9.67 24.24 4.83
N ALA A 65 8.74 23.80 5.67
CA ALA A 65 7.73 24.65 6.29
C ALA A 65 8.35 25.74 7.20
N SER A 66 9.57 25.52 7.70
CA SER A 66 10.31 26.52 8.46
C SER A 66 11.03 27.58 7.61
N LYS A 67 10.97 27.47 6.28
CA LYS A 67 11.60 28.42 5.35
C LYS A 67 10.57 29.37 4.76
N ASP A 68 10.92 30.65 4.71
CA ASP A 68 10.11 31.69 4.06
C ASP A 68 10.49 31.86 2.59
N ASP A 69 10.39 30.77 1.83
CA ASP A 69 10.71 30.72 0.40
C ASP A 69 9.54 30.07 -0.36
N GLU A 70 9.12 30.67 -1.48
CA GLU A 70 7.95 30.21 -2.24
C GLU A 70 8.16 28.81 -2.81
N GLY A 71 9.36 28.52 -3.33
CA GLY A 71 9.71 27.17 -3.82
C GLY A 71 9.75 26.12 -2.70
N ALA A 72 10.14 26.51 -1.49
CA ALA A 72 10.06 25.64 -0.32
C ALA A 72 8.62 25.32 0.09
N ARG A 73 7.68 26.27 -0.06
CA ARG A 73 6.25 26.06 0.23
C ARG A 73 5.61 25.08 -0.75
N ASP A 74 5.88 25.23 -2.05
CA ASP A 74 5.35 24.30 -3.07
C ASP A 74 5.83 22.86 -2.82
N MET A 75 7.11 22.71 -2.49
CA MET A 75 7.69 21.40 -2.20
C MET A 75 7.18 20.83 -0.86
N ALA A 76 6.91 21.68 0.14
CA ALA A 76 6.27 21.25 1.39
C ALA A 76 4.87 20.68 1.12
N ALA A 77 4.07 21.33 0.26
CA ALA A 77 2.75 20.83 -0.11
C ALA A 77 2.81 19.44 -0.78
N LEU A 78 3.83 19.17 -1.61
CA LEU A 78 4.03 17.83 -2.18
C LEU A 78 4.32 16.77 -1.11
N TYR A 79 5.12 17.10 -0.09
CA TYR A 79 5.39 16.18 1.01
C TYR A 79 4.18 15.98 1.92
N GLU A 80 3.35 17.00 2.10
CA GLU A 80 2.08 16.89 2.81
C GLU A 80 1.14 15.89 2.11
N VAL A 81 0.96 16.00 0.79
CA VAL A 81 0.17 15.04 0.01
C VAL A 81 0.69 13.61 0.16
N ALA A 82 2.01 13.42 0.13
CA ALA A 82 2.62 12.10 0.33
C ALA A 82 2.35 11.53 1.72
N MET A 83 2.41 12.37 2.77
CA MET A 83 2.09 11.95 4.13
C MET A 83 0.62 11.54 4.28
N GLU A 84 -0.30 12.34 3.75
CA GLU A 84 -1.73 12.06 3.81
C GLU A 84 -2.08 10.78 3.05
N ALA A 85 -1.47 10.57 1.88
CA ALA A 85 -1.62 9.31 1.15
C ALA A 85 -1.18 8.10 2.00
N ILE A 86 -0.05 8.20 2.71
CA ILE A 86 0.42 7.11 3.58
C ILE A 86 -0.52 6.89 4.76
N ASN A 87 -1.07 7.96 5.37
CA ASN A 87 -2.05 7.85 6.45
C ASN A 87 -3.31 7.12 5.97
N MET A 88 -3.91 7.57 4.86
CA MET A 88 -5.10 6.97 4.28
C MET A 88 -4.88 5.49 3.93
N MET A 89 -3.72 5.14 3.38
CA MET A 89 -3.38 3.75 3.07
C MET A 89 -3.40 2.87 4.32
N VAL A 90 -2.84 3.35 5.44
CA VAL A 90 -2.80 2.60 6.70
C VAL A 90 -4.17 2.56 7.39
N GLU A 91 -4.90 3.68 7.41
CA GLU A 91 -6.23 3.79 8.03
C GLU A 91 -7.28 2.95 7.30
N SER A 92 -7.23 2.89 5.97
CA SER A 92 -8.13 2.05 5.18
C SER A 92 -8.00 0.55 5.46
N GLY A 93 -6.89 0.12 6.06
CA GLY A 93 -6.68 -1.26 6.50
C GLY A 93 -7.33 -1.57 7.86
N VAL A 94 -7.58 -0.55 8.67
CA VAL A 94 -8.26 -0.67 9.95
C VAL A 94 -9.73 -0.91 9.66
N LYS A 95 -10.22 -2.13 9.90
CA LYS A 95 -11.65 -2.41 9.80
C LYS A 95 -12.37 -1.42 10.71
N PRO A 96 -13.41 -0.70 10.22
CA PRO A 96 -14.27 0.04 11.12
C PRO A 96 -14.92 -1.00 12.03
N ASP A 97 -14.69 -0.88 13.33
CA ASP A 97 -15.39 -1.69 14.32
C ASP A 97 -16.90 -1.47 14.14
N GLY A 98 -17.58 -2.52 13.67
CA GLY A 98 -19.02 -2.76 13.77
C GLY A 98 -19.99 -1.62 13.40
N GLN A 99 -20.65 -1.76 12.25
CA GLN A 99 -22.08 -1.47 12.11
C GLN A 99 -22.78 -2.67 11.48
#